data_AF-A0A8C2XN35-F1
#
_entry.id   AF-A0A8C2XN35-F1
#
_cell.length_a   1.000
_cell.length_b   1.000
_cell.length_c   1.000
_cell.angle_alpha   90.00
_cell.angle_beta   90.00
_cell.angle_gamma   90.00
#
_symmetry.space_group_name_H-M   'P 1'
#
loop_
_entity.id
_entity.type
_entity.pdbx_description
1 polymer ?
#
loop_
_entity_poly.entity_id
_entity_poly.type
_entity_poly.pdbx_seq_one_letter_code
_entity_poly.pdbx_strand_id
1 'polypeptide(L)'
;MDWSIMGDECYRGLTAVTNHLLRLQLDAGREAQLEAALGVFYAPPVPLSDVVILEYREPISKCARRFFHHLLRHQRLEKAFLLAVDLGARDLFMVSGERRSLSYRSL
;
A
#
# COMPACT_ATOMS: atom_id res chain seq x y z
N MET A 1 12.45 -13.23 -8.43
CA MET A 1 11.33 -13.81 -7.66
C MET A 1 10.26 -14.16 -8.65
N ASP A 2 9.85 -15.43 -8.69
CA ASP A 2 8.75 -15.89 -9.54
C ASP A 2 7.54 -16.18 -8.66
N TRP A 3 6.51 -15.34 -8.77
CA TRP A 3 5.27 -15.49 -8.01
C TRP A 3 4.47 -16.72 -8.41
N SER A 4 4.67 -17.25 -9.62
CA SER A 4 3.92 -18.41 -10.12
C SER A 4 4.36 -19.72 -9.47
N ILE A 5 5.60 -19.79 -8.99
CA ILE A 5 6.19 -20.98 -8.35
C ILE A 5 6.31 -20.80 -6.83
N MET A 6 6.57 -19.56 -6.38
CA MET A 6 6.91 -19.25 -4.99
C MET A 6 6.04 -18.12 -4.42
N GLY A 7 4.76 -18.05 -4.80
CA GLY A 7 3.83 -16.98 -4.40
C GLY A 7 3.78 -16.75 -2.89
N ASP A 8 3.68 -17.83 -2.11
CA ASP A 8 3.65 -17.76 -0.64
C ASP A 8 4.93 -17.16 -0.04
N GLU A 9 6.10 -17.54 -0.56
CA GLU A 9 7.38 -17.02 -0.07
C GLU A 9 7.58 -15.57 -0.48
N CYS A 10 7.20 -15.21 -1.72
CA CYS A 10 7.22 -13.84 -2.20
C CYS A 10 6.29 -12.96 -1.35
N TYR A 11 5.08 -13.43 -1.07
CA TYR A 11 4.11 -12.74 -0.23
C TYR A 11 4.62 -12.57 1.21
N ARG A 12 5.16 -13.63 1.82
CA ARG A 12 5.73 -13.57 3.18
C ARG A 12 6.91 -12.60 3.25
N GLY A 13 7.81 -12.64 2.28
CA GLY A 13 8.96 -11.73 2.19
C GLY A 13 8.52 -10.27 2.07
N LEU A 14 7.64 -9.98 1.11
CA LEU A 14 7.09 -8.64 0.88
C LEU A 14 6.38 -8.12 2.15
N THR A 15 5.52 -8.95 2.74
CA THR A 15 4.75 -8.58 3.94
C THR A 15 5.66 -8.37 5.15
N ALA A 16 6.70 -9.20 5.31
CA ALA A 16 7.67 -9.04 6.40
C ALA A 16 8.45 -7.73 6.28
N VAL A 17 8.97 -7.42 5.08
CA VAL A 17 9.71 -6.18 4.80
C VAL A 17 8.81 -4.96 5.00
N THR A 18 7.64 -4.93 4.36
CA THR A 18 6.71 -3.79 4.47
C THR A 18 6.26 -3.58 5.93
N ASN A 19 5.94 -4.65 6.67
CA ASN A 19 5.58 -4.55 8.09
C ASN A 19 6.72 -4.07 8.98
N HIS A 20 7.96 -4.43 8.67
CA HIS A 20 9.11 -3.94 9.41
C HIS A 20 9.31 -2.43 9.15
N LEU A 21 9.32 -2.02 7.88
CA LEU A 21 9.54 -0.63 7.49
C LEU A 21 8.44 0.31 8.01
N LEU A 22 7.18 -0.12 7.98
CA LEU A 22 6.04 0.68 8.49
C LEU A 22 6.06 0.89 10.02
N ARG A 23 6.90 0.14 10.76
CA ARG A 23 7.10 0.34 12.20
C ARG A 23 8.19 1.37 12.51
N LEU A 24 9.00 1.74 11.52
CA LEU A 24 10.06 2.74 11.66
C LEU A 24 9.52 4.12 11.30
N GLN A 25 10.24 5.17 11.70
CA GLN A 25 9.93 6.52 11.23
C GLN A 25 10.16 6.62 9.72
N LEU A 26 9.20 7.23 9.02
CA LEU A 26 9.29 7.39 7.58
C LEU A 26 10.34 8.43 7.21
N ASP A 27 11.25 8.04 6.32
CA ASP A 27 12.17 8.92 5.62
C ASP A 27 12.24 8.54 4.14
N ALA A 28 12.97 9.34 3.35
CA ALA A 28 13.05 9.14 1.90
C ALA A 28 13.59 7.74 1.53
N GLY A 29 14.53 7.20 2.32
CA GLY A 29 15.08 5.86 2.09
C GLY A 29 14.04 4.76 2.31
N ARG A 30 13.27 4.85 3.40
CA ARG A 30 12.21 3.89 3.73
C ARG A 30 11.03 3.99 2.79
N GLU A 31 10.68 5.20 2.34
CA GLU A 31 9.70 5.41 1.28
C GLU A 31 10.12 4.65 0.01
N ALA A 32 11.35 4.85 -0.47
CA ALA A 32 11.86 4.17 -1.65
C ALA A 32 11.89 2.65 -1.49
N GLN A 33 12.23 2.14 -0.30
CA GLN A 33 12.19 0.71 0.00
C GLN A 33 10.77 0.13 -0.01
N LEU A 34 9.78 0.87 0.53
CA LEU A 34 8.37 0.48 0.51
C LEU A 34 7.80 0.48 -0.92
N GLU A 35 8.12 1.52 -1.70
CA GLU A 35 7.76 1.62 -3.11
C GLU A 35 8.37 0.46 -3.91
N ALA A 36 9.67 0.18 -3.74
CA ALA A 36 10.33 -0.94 -4.40
C ALA A 36 9.71 -2.29 -4.01
N ALA A 37 9.41 -2.51 -2.73
CA ALA A 37 8.80 -3.74 -2.25
C ALA A 37 7.41 -3.96 -2.85
N LEU A 38 6.57 -2.93 -2.91
CA LEU A 38 5.24 -3.00 -3.54
C LEU A 38 5.35 -3.13 -5.07
N GLY A 39 6.35 -2.50 -5.69
CA GLY A 39 6.62 -2.56 -7.12
C GLY A 39 6.88 -3.98 -7.64
N VAL A 40 7.41 -4.88 -6.81
CA VAL A 40 7.59 -6.31 -7.14
C VAL A 40 6.27 -7.00 -7.52
N PHE A 41 5.13 -6.49 -7.05
CA PHE A 41 3.81 -7.03 -7.38
C PHE A 41 3.03 -6.14 -8.35
N TYR A 42 3.08 -4.82 -8.21
CA TYR A 42 2.28 -3.88 -9.04
C TYR A 42 2.92 -3.54 -10.39
N ALA A 43 4.25 -3.57 -10.48
CA ALA A 43 4.99 -3.27 -11.70
C ALA A 43 6.12 -4.31 -11.94
N PRO A 44 5.79 -5.61 -11.98
CA PRO A 44 6.78 -6.63 -12.20
C PRO A 44 7.32 -6.55 -13.65
N PRO A 45 8.61 -6.88 -13.87
CA PRO A 45 9.20 -6.87 -15.21
C PRO A 45 8.56 -7.89 -16.16
N VAL A 46 7.96 -8.95 -15.61
CA VAL A 46 7.14 -9.92 -16.33
C VAL A 46 5.74 -9.90 -15.71
N PRO A 47 4.66 -9.73 -16.48
CA PRO A 47 3.30 -9.73 -15.95
C PRO A 47 3.00 -11.01 -15.14
N LEU A 48 2.33 -10.85 -13.99
CA LEU A 48 1.89 -11.98 -13.18
C LEU A 48 0.72 -12.67 -13.86
N SER A 49 0.55 -13.97 -13.58
CA SER A 49 -0.64 -14.70 -14.02
C SER A 49 -1.89 -14.21 -13.27
N ASP A 50 -3.06 -14.33 -13.90
CA ASP A 50 -4.33 -13.94 -13.29
C ASP A 50 -4.61 -14.67 -11.97
N VAL A 51 -4.14 -15.92 -11.85
CA VAL A 51 -4.26 -16.72 -10.62
C VAL A 51 -3.53 -16.05 -9.46
N VAL A 52 -2.27 -15.65 -9.68
CA VAL A 52 -1.46 -14.95 -8.67
C VAL A 52 -2.09 -13.60 -8.33
N ILE A 53 -2.57 -12.86 -9.32
CA ILE A 53 -3.22 -11.57 -9.07
C ILE A 53 -4.47 -11.78 -8.21
N LEU A 54 -5.34 -12.73 -8.56
CA LEU A 54 -6.57 -13.00 -7.83
C LEU A 54 -6.30 -13.37 -6.37
N GLU A 55 -5.28 -14.19 -6.13
CA GLU A 55 -4.92 -14.70 -4.81
C GLU A 55 -4.28 -13.64 -3.91
N TYR A 56 -3.33 -12.85 -4.44
CA TYR A 56 -2.50 -11.96 -3.63
C TYR A 56 -2.87 -10.47 -3.71
N ARG A 57 -3.71 -10.05 -4.66
CA ARG A 57 -4.05 -8.63 -4.84
C ARG A 57 -4.70 -8.01 -3.61
N GLU A 58 -5.68 -8.66 -2.99
CA GLU A 58 -6.36 -8.12 -1.82
C GLU A 58 -5.40 -7.97 -0.61
N PRO A 59 -4.65 -9.00 -0.18
CA PRO A 59 -3.73 -8.85 0.94
C PRO A 59 -2.60 -7.86 0.68
N ILE A 60 -2.09 -7.77 -0.56
CA ILE A 60 -1.06 -6.78 -0.91
C ILE A 60 -1.63 -5.37 -0.94
N SER A 61 -2.88 -5.20 -1.41
CA SER A 61 -3.56 -3.90 -1.38
C SER A 61 -3.73 -3.38 0.05
N LYS A 62 -3.97 -4.25 1.04
CA LYS A 62 -4.00 -3.86 2.46
C LYS A 62 -2.66 -3.28 2.94
N CYS A 63 -1.54 -3.82 2.45
CA CYS A 63 -0.21 -3.29 2.76
C CYS A 63 0.01 -1.92 2.11
N ALA A 64 -0.35 -1.76 0.84
CA ALA A 64 -0.23 -0.49 0.13
C ALA A 64 -1.09 0.63 0.76
N ARG A 65 -2.31 0.29 1.21
CA ARG A 65 -3.18 1.23 1.96
C ARG A 65 -2.55 1.70 3.27
N ARG A 66 -1.89 0.81 4.00
CA ARG A 66 -1.17 1.19 5.23
C ARG A 66 -0.03 2.15 4.93
N PHE A 67 0.71 1.92 3.85
CA PHE A 67 1.75 2.85 3.39
C PHE A 67 1.17 4.21 2.99
N PHE A 68 0.06 4.25 2.25
CA PHE A 68 -0.67 5.48 1.93
C PHE A 68 -1.02 6.30 3.19
N HIS A 69 -1.63 5.67 4.20
CA HIS A 69 -1.93 6.37 5.45
C HIS A 69 -0.68 6.85 6.19
N HIS A 70 0.42 6.13 6.08
CA HIS A 70 1.70 6.53 6.64
C HIS A 70 2.23 7.80 5.94
N LEU A 71 2.17 7.86 4.61
CA LEU A 71 2.53 9.05 3.83
C LEU A 71 1.68 10.27 4.24
N LEU A 72 0.37 10.10 4.40
CA LEU A 72 -0.53 11.18 4.85
C LEU A 72 -0.12 11.72 6.23
N ARG A 73 0.21 10.83 7.18
CA ARG A 73 0.61 11.23 8.53
C ARG A 73 1.92 12.04 8.54
N HIS A 74 2.80 11.79 7.57
CA HIS A 74 4.08 12.49 7.39
C HIS A 74 3.99 13.68 6.41
N GLN A 75 2.78 14.11 6.01
CA GLN A 75 2.56 15.20 5.06
C GLN A 75 3.22 14.98 3.68
N ARG A 76 3.48 13.73 3.30
CA ARG A 76 4.00 13.34 1.98
C ARG A 76 2.86 13.25 0.96
N LEU A 77 2.15 14.36 0.77
CA LEU A 77 0.89 14.39 0.03
C LEU A 77 1.05 14.03 -1.45
N GLU A 78 2.10 14.50 -2.11
CA GLU A 78 2.38 14.19 -3.52
C GLU A 78 2.56 12.68 -3.74
N LYS A 79 3.39 12.04 -2.91
CA LYS A 79 3.58 10.58 -2.97
C LYS A 79 2.32 9.80 -2.61
N ALA A 80 1.57 10.25 -1.60
CA ALA A 80 0.30 9.63 -1.25
C ALA A 80 -0.67 9.69 -2.43
N PHE A 81 -0.73 10.83 -3.12
CA PHE A 81 -1.57 11.02 -4.30
C PHE A 81 -1.16 10.09 -5.45
N LEU A 82 0.13 10.04 -5.81
CA LEU A 82 0.63 9.14 -6.84
C LEU A 82 0.32 7.67 -6.51
N LEU A 83 0.58 7.24 -5.27
CA LEU A 83 0.25 5.89 -4.83
C LEU A 83 -1.25 5.58 -4.93
N ALA A 84 -2.13 6.53 -4.61
CA ALA A 84 -3.57 6.33 -4.73
C ALA A 84 -4.03 6.20 -6.19
N VAL A 85 -3.39 6.93 -7.12
CA VAL A 85 -3.60 6.80 -8.56
C VAL A 85 -3.14 5.41 -9.04
N ASP A 86 -1.92 5.00 -8.67
CA ASP A 86 -1.33 3.71 -9.07
C ASP A 86 -2.15 2.51 -8.55
N LEU A 87 -2.72 2.63 -7.35
CA LEU A 87 -3.59 1.59 -6.78
C LEU A 87 -4.96 1.51 -7.48
N GLY A 88 -5.30 2.45 -8.36
CA GLY A 88 -6.64 2.57 -8.96
C GLY A 88 -7.76 2.73 -7.92
N ALA A 89 -7.39 3.10 -6.69
CA ALA A 89 -8.24 3.03 -5.52
C ALA A 89 -8.94 4.39 -5.32
N ARG A 90 -9.96 4.64 -6.14
CA ARG A 90 -10.81 5.84 -6.04
C ARG A 90 -11.42 6.00 -4.64
N ASP A 91 -11.61 4.91 -3.91
CA ASP A 91 -12.14 4.89 -2.54
C ASP A 91 -11.15 5.47 -1.51
N LEU A 92 -9.83 5.43 -1.75
CA LEU A 92 -8.84 6.04 -0.83
C LEU A 92 -8.96 7.57 -0.78
N PHE A 93 -9.46 8.21 -1.84
CA PHE A 93 -9.76 9.64 -1.85
C PHE A 93 -11.01 9.97 -1.01
N MET A 94 -11.91 9.02 -0.80
CA MET A 94 -13.20 9.22 -0.13
C MET A 94 -13.17 8.87 1.38
N VAL A 95 -12.28 7.96 1.81
CA VAL A 95 -12.08 7.61 3.24
C VAL A 95 -11.42 8.74 4.04
N SER A 96 -10.91 9.77 3.38
CA SER A 96 -10.35 10.98 4.02
C SER A 96 -11.43 11.97 4.49
N GLY A 97 -12.70 11.75 4.13
CA GLY A 97 -13.80 12.70 4.38
C GLY A 97 -14.77 12.35 5.51
N GLU A 98 -14.85 11.09 5.96
CA GLU A 98 -15.88 10.67 6.93
C GLU A 98 -15.29 10.11 8.22
N ARG A 99 -14.75 11.02 9.05
CA ARG A 99 -14.78 10.90 10.51
C ARG A 99 -14.52 12.24 11.22
N ARG A 100 -15.27 13.28 10.82
CA ARG A 100 -15.52 14.47 11.65
C ARG A 100 -16.98 14.87 11.59
N SER A 101 -17.83 14.04 12.19
CA SER A 101 -19.19 14.43 12.56
C SER A 101 -19.66 13.54 13.71
N LEU A 102 -19.00 13.70 14.86
CA LEU A 102 -19.63 13.44 16.14
C LEU A 102 -19.62 14.75 16.94
N SER A 103 -20.85 15.25 17.11
CA SER A 103 -21.31 16.15 18.16
C SER A 103 -20.85 17.60 18.16
N TYR A 104 -21.70 18.51 17.66
CA TYR A 104 -22.07 19.71 18.42
C TYR A 104 -23.56 20.05 18.25
N ARG A 105 -24.30 19.79 19.35
CA ARG A 105 -25.41 20.55 19.92
C ARG A 105 -26.72 20.66 19.14
N SER A 106 -27.69 19.89 19.65
CA SER A 106 -29.07 20.32 19.83
C SER A 106 -29.11 21.66 20.57
N LEU A 107 -29.69 22.67 19.93
CA LEU A 107 -30.50 23.72 20.55
C LEU A 107 -31.75 23.85 19.69
#